data_AF-A0A951XBF3-F1
#
_entry.id   AF-A0A951XBF3-F1
#
_cell.length_a   1.000
_cell.length_b   1.000
_cell.length_c   1.000
_cell.angle_alpha   90.00
_cell.angle_beta   90.00
_cell.angle_gamma   90.00
#
_symmetry.space_group_name_H-M   'P 1'
#
loop_
_entity.id
_entity.type
_entity.pdbx_description
1 polymer ?
#
loop_
_entity_poly.entity_id
_entity_poly.type
_entity_poly.pdbx_seq_one_letter_code
_entity_poly.pdbx_strand_id
1 'polypeptide(L)'
;MIKQQFVAPAKYKKWTYGLLSIGLVALLAGLFFLGFSKDEHDRTRFWAGLLQNSVYFLLICNACMFFICINILGQSSWQTTFRRIPEAIAAVVPVFAITSLIVFIAIIMGDQHHIYHWIDKDAVANDKILSWKKGFLNPTFFFVWTIITLVVWIIVGKK
;
A
#
# COMPACT_ATOMS: atom_id res chain seq x y z
N MET A 1 23.77 -34.45 -2.55
CA MET A 1 23.95 -33.01 -2.25
C MET A 1 22.57 -32.38 -2.13
N ILE A 2 22.13 -32.01 -0.92
CA ILE A 2 20.82 -31.38 -0.71
C ILE A 2 20.88 -29.98 -1.35
N LYS A 3 19.98 -29.70 -2.30
CA LYS A 3 19.86 -28.35 -2.89
C LYS A 3 19.39 -27.38 -1.79
N GLN A 4 20.26 -26.46 -1.38
CA GLN A 4 19.94 -25.47 -0.35
C GLN A 4 19.19 -24.24 -0.90
N GLN A 5 19.02 -24.15 -2.22
CA GLN A 5 18.35 -23.02 -2.88
C GLN A 5 17.04 -23.47 -3.52
N PHE A 6 16.00 -22.66 -3.33
CA PHE A 6 14.74 -22.82 -4.03
C PHE A 6 14.91 -22.38 -5.49
N VAL A 7 14.86 -23.33 -6.42
CA VAL A 7 14.84 -23.05 -7.86
C VAL A 7 13.38 -22.96 -8.29
N ALA A 8 12.91 -21.76 -8.62
CA ALA A 8 11.53 -21.55 -9.03
C ALA A 8 11.21 -22.32 -10.33
N PRO A 9 10.20 -23.22 -10.32
CA PRO A 9 9.72 -23.88 -11.53
C PRO A 9 9.26 -22.88 -12.60
N ALA A 10 9.53 -23.17 -13.87
CA ALA A 10 9.13 -22.32 -14.99
C ALA A 10 7.60 -22.07 -15.06
N LYS A 11 6.79 -22.99 -14.53
CA LYS A 11 5.33 -22.84 -14.41
C LYS A 11 4.94 -21.64 -13.54
N TYR A 12 5.66 -21.36 -12.45
CA TYR A 12 5.36 -20.22 -11.58
C TYR A 12 5.62 -18.90 -12.29
N LYS A 13 6.71 -18.80 -13.06
CA LYS A 13 6.99 -17.62 -13.88
C LYS A 13 5.86 -17.30 -14.86
N LYS A 14 5.26 -18.34 -15.50
CA LYS A 14 4.10 -18.18 -16.39
C LYS A 14 2.87 -17.65 -15.66
N TRP A 15 2.56 -18.21 -14.49
CA TRP A 15 1.45 -17.72 -13.65
C TRP A 15 1.66 -16.30 -13.16
N THR A 16 2.87 -15.96 -12.70
CA THR A 16 3.21 -14.60 -12.26
C THR A 16 2.98 -13.58 -13.38
N TYR A 17 3.49 -13.84 -14.59
CA TYR A 17 3.25 -12.92 -15.71
C TYR A 17 1.78 -12.87 -16.12
N GLY A 18 1.08 -14.01 -16.13
CA GLY A 18 -0.36 -14.04 -16.43
C GLY A 18 -1.17 -13.16 -15.47
N LEU A 19 -0.92 -13.29 -14.16
CA LEU A 19 -1.60 -12.47 -13.14
C LEU A 19 -1.21 -10.99 -13.22
N LEU A 20 0.07 -10.67 -13.47
CA LEU A 20 0.51 -9.29 -13.68
C LEU A 20 -0.16 -8.66 -14.90
N SER A 21 -0.28 -9.39 -16.01
CA SER A 21 -0.97 -8.92 -17.21
C SER A 21 -2.45 -8.65 -16.95
N ILE A 22 -3.14 -9.55 -16.24
CA ILE A 22 -4.54 -9.36 -15.87
C ILE A 22 -4.69 -8.12 -14.98
N GLY A 23 -3.81 -7.94 -13.99
CA GLY A 23 -3.80 -6.76 -13.12
C GLY A 23 -3.58 -5.46 -13.90
N LEU A 24 -2.65 -5.47 -14.87
CA LEU A 24 -2.40 -4.32 -15.73
C LEU A 24 -3.61 -3.99 -16.61
N VAL A 25 -4.24 -5.00 -17.22
CA VAL A 25 -5.46 -4.82 -18.02
C VAL A 25 -6.60 -4.27 -17.15
N ALA A 26 -6.78 -4.78 -15.93
CA ALA A 26 -7.78 -4.27 -15.00
C ALA A 26 -7.53 -2.82 -14.60
N LEU A 27 -6.26 -2.43 -14.36
CA LEU A 27 -5.88 -1.05 -14.05
C LEU A 27 -6.15 -0.12 -15.24
N LEU A 28 -5.78 -0.53 -16.46
CA LEU A 28 -6.06 0.23 -17.67
C LEU A 28 -7.56 0.37 -17.92
N ALA A 29 -8.33 -0.71 -17.79
CA ALA A 29 -9.79 -0.67 -17.90
C ALA A 29 -10.38 0.29 -16.85
N GLY A 30 -9.96 0.19 -15.59
CA GLY A 30 -10.39 1.12 -14.54
C GLY A 30 -10.05 2.57 -14.89
N LEU A 31 -8.88 2.83 -15.45
CA LEU A 31 -8.47 4.17 -15.86
C LEU A 31 -9.36 4.71 -17.00
N PHE A 32 -9.63 3.92 -18.04
CA PHE A 32 -10.46 4.35 -19.18
C PHE A 32 -11.94 4.49 -18.84
N PHE A 33 -12.51 3.58 -18.05
CA PHE A 33 -13.93 3.59 -17.71
C PHE A 33 -14.27 4.54 -16.56
N LEU A 34 -13.43 4.61 -15.53
CA LEU A 34 -13.71 5.36 -14.30
C LEU A 34 -12.78 6.57 -14.13
N GLY A 35 -11.49 6.41 -14.43
CA GLY A 35 -10.49 7.46 -14.21
C GLY A 35 -10.62 8.68 -15.14
N PHE A 36 -10.96 8.48 -16.41
CA PHE A 36 -11.20 9.54 -17.39
C PHE A 36 -12.68 9.94 -17.53
N SER A 37 -13.56 9.38 -16.69
CA SER A 37 -14.95 9.81 -16.65
C SER A 37 -15.06 11.27 -16.22
N LYS A 38 -16.04 11.99 -16.76
CA LYS A 38 -16.36 13.36 -16.33
C LYS A 38 -17.11 13.38 -15.00
N ASP A 39 -17.69 12.25 -14.60
CA ASP A 39 -18.39 12.12 -13.33
C ASP A 39 -17.40 12.00 -12.17
N GLU A 40 -17.58 12.83 -11.15
CA GLU A 40 -16.75 12.85 -9.95
C GLU A 40 -16.89 11.57 -9.11
N HIS A 41 -18.07 10.95 -9.11
CA HIS A 41 -18.31 9.71 -8.37
C HIS A 41 -17.52 8.54 -8.97
N ASP A 42 -17.47 8.43 -10.29
CA ASP A 42 -16.71 7.39 -10.98
C ASP A 42 -15.21 7.54 -10.72
N ARG A 43 -14.69 8.78 -10.81
CA ARG A 43 -13.29 9.07 -10.52
C ARG A 43 -12.94 8.75 -9.07
N THR A 44 -13.83 9.07 -8.13
CA THR A 44 -13.68 8.72 -6.71
C THR A 44 -13.60 7.21 -6.52
N ARG A 45 -14.46 6.43 -7.18
CA ARG A 45 -14.44 4.96 -7.10
C ARG A 45 -13.13 4.37 -7.61
N PHE A 46 -12.58 4.91 -8.70
CA PHE A 46 -11.28 4.49 -9.22
C PHE A 46 -10.16 4.70 -8.19
N TRP A 47 -10.04 5.92 -7.66
CA TRP A 47 -9.00 6.27 -6.68
C TRP A 47 -9.17 5.54 -5.35
N ALA A 48 -10.41 5.38 -4.87
CA ALA A 48 -10.71 4.60 -3.66
C ALA A 48 -10.35 3.12 -3.83
N GLY A 49 -10.60 2.55 -5.00
CA GLY A 49 -10.20 1.18 -5.33
C GLY A 49 -8.67 1.00 -5.35
N LEU A 50 -7.94 1.96 -5.93
CA LEU A 50 -6.47 1.95 -5.91
C LEU A 50 -5.92 2.09 -4.48
N LEU A 51 -6.47 3.03 -3.70
CA LEU A 51 -6.12 3.25 -2.31
C LEU A 51 -6.29 1.98 -1.47
N GLN A 52 -7.47 1.34 -1.58
CA GLN A 52 -7.77 0.12 -0.85
C GLN A 52 -6.77 -0.99 -1.20
N ASN A 53 -6.51 -1.21 -2.49
CA ASN A 53 -5.60 -2.27 -2.93
C ASN A 53 -4.16 -2.01 -2.49
N SER A 54 -3.64 -0.80 -2.68
CA SER A 54 -2.24 -0.49 -2.32
C SER A 54 -2.01 -0.62 -0.82
N VAL A 55 -2.93 -0.08 -0.01
CA VAL A 55 -2.85 -0.17 1.46
C VAL A 55 -3.05 -1.61 1.94
N TYR A 56 -3.97 -2.36 1.34
CA TYR A 56 -4.23 -3.76 1.72
C TYR A 56 -2.96 -4.62 1.59
N PHE A 57 -2.29 -4.59 0.44
CA PHE A 57 -1.06 -5.37 0.24
C PHE A 57 0.11 -4.85 1.10
N LEU A 58 0.21 -3.54 1.30
CA LEU A 58 1.21 -2.96 2.21
C LEU A 58 1.00 -3.46 3.65
N LEU A 59 -0.24 -3.51 4.14
CA LEU A 59 -0.55 -3.98 5.48
C LEU A 59 -0.38 -5.49 5.64
N ILE A 60 -0.62 -6.30 4.59
CA ILE A 60 -0.26 -7.74 4.60
C ILE A 60 1.24 -7.92 4.81
N CYS A 61 2.06 -7.15 4.10
CA CYS A 61 3.51 -7.22 4.26
C CYS A 61 3.93 -6.81 5.69
N ASN A 62 3.30 -5.78 6.25
CA ASN A 62 3.52 -5.36 7.63
C ASN A 62 3.06 -6.41 8.65
N ALA A 63 1.94 -7.09 8.43
CA ALA A 63 1.48 -8.17 9.30
C ALA A 63 2.50 -9.32 9.32
N CYS A 64 3.09 -9.66 8.17
CA CYS A 64 4.18 -10.64 8.10
C CYS A 64 5.43 -10.18 8.86
N MET A 65 5.81 -8.91 8.75
CA MET A 65 6.92 -8.35 9.54
C MET A 65 6.65 -8.42 11.04
N PHE A 66 5.46 -7.99 11.48
CA PHE A 66 5.06 -8.07 12.87
C PHE A 66 5.09 -9.51 13.40
N PHE A 67 4.59 -10.46 12.60
CA PHE A 67 4.64 -11.88 12.92
C PHE A 67 6.06 -12.40 13.11
N ILE A 68 7.03 -11.94 12.30
CA ILE A 68 8.44 -12.30 12.49
C ILE A 68 8.98 -11.68 13.79
N CYS A 69 8.73 -10.40 14.03
CA CYS A 69 9.21 -9.69 15.21
C CYS A 69 8.72 -10.31 16.52
N ILE A 70 7.43 -10.61 16.64
CA ILE A 70 6.84 -11.18 17.87
C ILE A 70 7.41 -12.58 18.17
N ASN A 71 7.61 -13.41 17.14
CA ASN A 71 8.15 -14.75 17.35
C ASN A 71 9.65 -14.73 17.70
N ILE A 72 10.41 -13.77 17.17
CA ILE A 72 11.82 -13.57 17.57
C ILE A 72 11.88 -13.07 19.01
N LEU A 73 11.06 -12.08 19.38
CA LEU A 73 11.03 -11.50 20.73
C LEU A 73 10.61 -12.54 21.79
N GLY A 74 9.61 -13.36 21.47
CA GLY A 74 9.12 -14.44 22.33
C GLY A 74 9.97 -15.72 22.28
N GLN A 75 11.12 -15.73 21.59
CA GLN A 75 11.99 -16.90 21.40
C GLN A 75 11.23 -18.16 20.97
N SER A 76 10.28 -18.00 20.05
CA SER A 76 9.37 -19.06 19.66
C SER A 76 9.93 -19.92 18.53
N SER A 77 10.02 -21.24 18.77
CA SER A 77 10.71 -22.17 17.86
C SER A 77 9.84 -22.79 16.76
N TRP A 78 8.50 -22.82 16.92
CA TRP A 78 7.61 -23.53 15.98
C TRP A 78 7.61 -22.93 14.57
N GLN A 79 7.77 -21.61 14.45
CA GLN A 79 7.78 -20.93 13.14
C GLN A 79 9.07 -21.14 12.36
N THR A 80 10.14 -21.66 12.98
CA THR A 80 11.48 -21.76 12.39
C THR A 80 11.48 -22.54 11.07
N THR A 81 10.62 -23.56 10.96
CA THR A 81 10.48 -24.41 9.76
C THR A 81 9.99 -23.63 8.54
N PHE A 82 9.10 -22.65 8.73
CA PHE A 82 8.49 -21.90 7.62
C PHE A 82 8.77 -20.40 7.67
N ARG A 83 9.67 -19.95 8.56
CA ARG A 83 10.10 -18.55 8.74
C ARG A 83 10.47 -17.84 7.43
N ARG A 84 10.99 -18.59 6.46
CA ARG A 84 11.37 -18.06 5.13
C ARG A 84 10.18 -17.55 4.31
N ILE A 85 8.97 -18.05 4.55
CA ILE A 85 7.75 -17.61 3.83
C ILE A 85 7.36 -16.18 4.23
N PRO A 86 7.11 -15.85 5.51
CA PRO A 86 6.80 -14.47 5.90
C PRO A 86 7.98 -13.52 5.64
N GLU A 87 9.24 -14.00 5.68
CA GLU A 87 10.41 -13.19 5.29
C GLU A 87 10.36 -12.79 3.80
N ALA A 88 10.00 -13.74 2.92
CA ALA A 88 9.86 -13.45 1.49
C ALA A 88 8.71 -12.48 1.20
N ILE A 89 7.60 -12.57 1.94
CA ILE A 89 6.48 -11.62 1.82
C ILE A 89 6.90 -10.23 2.32
N ALA A 90 7.56 -10.15 3.47
CA ALA A 90 8.08 -8.91 4.03
C ALA A 90 9.14 -8.22 3.13
N ALA A 91 9.90 -8.98 2.34
CA ALA A 91 10.88 -8.42 1.42
C ALA A 91 10.25 -7.55 0.30
N VAL A 92 8.93 -7.69 0.05
CA VAL A 92 8.20 -6.92 -0.98
C VAL A 92 7.64 -5.60 -0.43
N VAL A 93 7.84 -5.28 0.85
CA VAL A 93 7.44 -4.00 1.47
C VAL A 93 7.86 -2.78 0.64
N PRO A 94 9.10 -2.67 0.10
CA PRO A 94 9.48 -1.49 -0.67
C PRO A 94 8.62 -1.26 -1.91
N VAL A 95 8.17 -2.33 -2.58
CA VAL A 95 7.32 -2.23 -3.78
C VAL A 95 5.95 -1.65 -3.42
N PHE A 96 5.31 -2.19 -2.39
CA PHE A 96 3.98 -1.71 -1.97
C PHE A 96 4.02 -0.38 -1.23
N ALA A 97 5.11 -0.07 -0.54
CA ALA A 97 5.34 1.22 0.10
C ALA A 97 5.44 2.33 -0.97
N ILE A 98 6.25 2.14 -2.00
CA ILE A 98 6.38 3.09 -3.11
C ILE A 98 5.06 3.22 -3.87
N THR A 99 4.39 2.09 -4.16
CA THR A 99 3.09 2.11 -4.86
C THR A 99 2.04 2.88 -4.06
N SER A 100 1.94 2.64 -2.75
CA SER A 100 1.00 3.36 -1.88
C SER A 100 1.34 4.84 -1.77
N LEU A 101 2.63 5.19 -1.71
CA LEU A 101 3.06 6.60 -1.72
C LEU A 101 2.64 7.32 -2.99
N ILE A 102 2.80 6.70 -4.15
CA ILE A 102 2.36 7.26 -5.44
C ILE A 102 0.84 7.50 -5.43
N VAL A 103 0.07 6.53 -4.91
CA VAL A 103 -1.39 6.67 -4.80
C VAL A 103 -1.79 7.80 -3.84
N PHE A 104 -1.12 7.91 -2.68
CA PHE A 104 -1.37 9.01 -1.74
C PHE A 104 -1.06 10.39 -2.35
N ILE A 105 0.06 10.50 -3.07
CA ILE A 105 0.43 11.73 -3.79
C ILE A 105 -0.64 12.07 -4.82
N ALA A 106 -1.08 11.09 -5.62
CA ALA A 106 -2.09 11.31 -6.64
C ALA A 106 -3.46 11.75 -6.06
N ILE A 107 -3.87 11.20 -4.92
CA ILE A 107 -5.14 11.56 -4.26
C ILE A 107 -5.09 12.98 -3.72
N ILE A 108 -4.00 13.34 -3.02
CA ILE A 108 -3.88 14.65 -2.35
C ILE A 108 -3.59 15.78 -3.35
N MET A 109 -2.70 15.55 -4.33
CA MET A 109 -2.41 16.54 -5.37
C MET A 109 -3.50 16.62 -6.44
N GLY A 110 -4.23 15.52 -6.65
CA GLY A 110 -5.37 15.46 -7.57
C GLY A 110 -6.69 15.97 -6.97
N ASP A 111 -6.64 16.58 -5.78
CA ASP A 111 -7.77 17.21 -5.09
C ASP A 111 -9.02 16.31 -4.97
N GLN A 112 -8.82 15.02 -4.66
CA GLN A 112 -9.89 14.03 -4.50
C GLN A 112 -10.57 14.16 -3.13
N HIS A 113 -11.26 15.28 -2.91
CA HIS A 113 -11.90 15.65 -1.65
C HIS A 113 -13.03 14.70 -1.22
N HIS A 114 -13.63 13.94 -2.15
CA HIS A 114 -14.60 12.89 -1.84
C HIS A 114 -14.01 11.70 -1.07
N ILE A 115 -12.69 11.49 -1.15
CA ILE A 115 -11.98 10.46 -0.36
C ILE A 115 -11.55 11.04 0.98
N TYR A 116 -10.88 12.19 0.95
CA TYR A 116 -10.41 12.89 2.12
C TYR A 116 -11.01 14.29 2.17
N HIS A 117 -12.08 14.42 2.94
CA HIS A 117 -12.84 15.68 3.04
C HIS A 117 -12.01 16.85 3.57
N TRP A 118 -10.95 16.58 4.34
CA TRP A 118 -10.03 17.60 4.88
C TRP A 118 -9.10 18.23 3.84
N ILE A 119 -9.06 17.72 2.61
CA ILE A 119 -8.30 18.34 1.51
C ILE A 119 -9.01 19.61 1.02
N ASP A 120 -10.34 19.60 1.02
CA ASP A 120 -11.14 20.74 0.59
C ASP A 120 -11.04 21.90 1.59
N LYS A 121 -10.53 23.03 1.11
CA LYS A 121 -10.33 24.24 1.91
C LYS A 121 -11.65 24.88 2.33
N ASP A 122 -12.69 24.78 1.48
CA ASP A 122 -14.00 25.34 1.76
C ASP A 122 -14.71 24.50 2.83
N ALA A 123 -14.59 23.17 2.77
CA ALA A 123 -15.03 22.28 3.84
C ALA A 123 -14.35 22.59 5.19
N VAL A 124 -13.03 22.79 5.20
CA VAL A 124 -12.26 23.11 6.42
C VAL A 124 -12.65 24.47 7.01
N ALA A 125 -12.99 25.46 6.16
CA ALA A 125 -13.40 26.78 6.61
C ALA A 125 -14.80 26.79 7.24
N ASN A 126 -15.72 25.98 6.69
CA ASN A 126 -17.10 25.93 7.13
C ASN A 126 -17.35 24.97 8.31
N ASP A 127 -16.50 23.95 8.50
CA ASP A 127 -16.61 23.00 9.61
C ASP A 127 -15.64 23.31 10.76
N LYS A 128 -16.20 23.73 11.90
CA LYS A 128 -15.47 24.01 13.14
C LYS A 128 -14.68 22.79 13.65
N ILE A 129 -15.20 21.57 13.50
CA ILE A 129 -14.52 20.33 13.96
C ILE A 129 -13.28 20.09 13.10
N LEU A 130 -13.41 20.27 11.79
CA LEU A 130 -12.33 20.07 10.84
C LEU A 130 -11.22 21.11 11.03
N SER A 131 -11.60 22.39 11.24
CA SER A 131 -10.67 23.48 11.56
C SER A 131 -9.86 23.23 12.83
N TRP A 132 -10.45 22.62 13.86
CA TRP A 132 -9.72 22.21 15.08
C TRP A 132 -8.69 21.10 14.82
N LYS A 133 -8.92 20.24 13.82
CA LYS A 133 -8.05 19.11 13.47
C LYS A 133 -6.98 19.45 12.43
N LYS A 134 -6.97 20.66 11.87
CA LYS A 134 -6.03 21.09 10.80
C LYS A 134 -4.54 20.94 11.13
N GLY A 135 -4.18 20.91 12.42
CA GLY A 135 -2.81 20.65 12.84
C GLY A 135 -2.32 19.25 12.44
N PHE A 136 -3.21 18.26 12.50
CA PHE A 136 -2.95 16.87 12.12
C PHE A 136 -3.44 16.58 10.68
N LEU A 137 -4.66 17.02 10.34
CA LEU A 137 -5.28 16.87 9.03
C LEU A 137 -4.82 17.98 8.08
N ASN A 138 -3.55 17.95 7.70
CA ASN A 138 -3.05 18.76 6.61
C ASN A 138 -2.12 17.95 5.68
N PRO A 139 -2.00 18.33 4.40
CA PRO A 139 -1.17 17.59 3.44
C PRO A 139 0.28 17.41 3.88
N THR A 140 0.90 18.46 4.41
CA THR A 140 2.31 18.45 4.81
C THR A 140 2.59 17.43 5.93
N PHE A 141 1.81 17.47 7.00
CA PHE A 141 1.88 16.56 8.14
C PHE A 141 1.61 15.13 7.67
N PHE A 142 0.55 14.92 6.89
CA PHE A 142 0.23 13.60 6.35
C PHE A 142 1.40 13.01 5.55
N PHE A 143 2.01 13.77 4.64
CA PHE A 143 3.13 13.29 3.84
C PHE A 143 4.38 13.04 4.66
N VAL A 144 4.75 13.96 5.56
CA VAL A 144 5.94 13.80 6.41
C VAL A 144 5.84 12.51 7.23
N TRP A 145 4.73 12.29 7.91
CA TRP A 145 4.55 11.08 8.72
C TRP A 145 4.43 9.82 7.87
N THR A 146 3.73 9.88 6.74
CA THR A 146 3.63 8.74 5.82
C THR A 146 5.01 8.35 5.31
N ILE A 147 5.83 9.31 4.85
CA ILE A 147 7.20 9.03 4.38
C ILE A 147 8.05 8.43 5.50
N ILE A 148 7.99 8.99 6.71
CA ILE A 148 8.72 8.43 7.87
C ILE A 148 8.30 6.98 8.12
N THR A 149 7.00 6.70 8.19
CA THR A 149 6.47 5.35 8.41
C THR A 149 6.91 4.38 7.33
N LEU A 150 6.80 4.77 6.05
CA LEU A 150 7.20 3.93 4.93
C LEU A 150 8.70 3.67 4.91
N VAL A 151 9.53 4.67 5.19
CA VAL A 151 10.99 4.52 5.29
C VAL A 151 11.36 3.56 6.41
N VAL A 152 10.75 3.68 7.60
CA VAL A 152 10.97 2.76 8.71
C VAL A 152 10.60 1.33 8.31
N TRP A 153 9.45 1.12 7.68
CA TRP A 153 9.02 -0.20 7.23
C TRP A 153 9.91 -0.79 6.14
N ILE A 154 10.40 0.04 5.21
CA ILE A 154 11.37 -0.38 4.19
C ILE A 154 12.66 -0.85 4.86
N ILE A 155 13.17 -0.11 5.84
CA ILE A 155 14.41 -0.47 6.55
C ILE A 155 14.22 -1.77 7.34
N VAL A 156 13.10 -1.93 8.05
CA VAL A 156 12.82 -3.12 8.86
C VAL A 156 12.55 -4.36 7.99
N GLY A 157 11.85 -4.18 6.87
CA GLY A 157 11.53 -5.26 5.92
C GLY A 157 12.70 -5.66 5.02
N LYS A 158 13.71 -4.80 4.89
CA LYS A 158 14.94 -5.07 4.14
C LYS A 158 15.83 -6.02 4.95
N LYS A 159 15.63 -7.31 4.75
CA LYS A 159 16.54 -8.38 5.15
C LYS A 159 17.62 -8.64 4.11
#